data_AF-W9GRY9-F1
#
_entry.id   AF-W9GRY9-F1
#
_cell.length_a   1.000
_cell.length_b   1.000
_cell.length_c   1.000
_cell.angle_alpha   90.00
_cell.angle_beta   90.00
_cell.angle_gamma   90.00
#
_symmetry.space_group_name_H-M   'P 1'
#
loop_
_entity.id
_entity.type
_entity.pdbx_description
1 polymer ?
#
loop_
_entity_poly.entity_id
_entity_poly.type
_entity_poly.pdbx_seq_one_letter_code
_entity_poly.pdbx_strand_id
1 'polypeptide(L)'
;MSGTKADPIGITNPPIDDLLTAADSKYALVIYAAKRARQINAYYSQLQEGLLDYVGPLVEAEVHEKPLSIALREINEGLLTSTPTEA
;
A
#
# COMPACT_ATOMS: atom_id res chain seq x y z
N MET A 1 -25.60 11.25 -2.41
CA MET A 1 -24.55 12.29 -2.44
C MET A 1 -24.12 12.47 -3.88
N SER A 2 -24.57 13.55 -4.54
CA SER A 2 -24.16 13.86 -5.91
C SER A 2 -22.79 14.54 -5.86
N GLY A 3 -21.73 13.73 -5.86
CA GLY A 3 -20.34 14.17 -6.02
C GLY A 3 -19.78 13.59 -7.32
N THR A 4 -18.99 14.36 -8.05
CA THR A 4 -18.22 13.84 -9.20
C THR A 4 -17.32 12.71 -8.71
N LYS A 5 -17.47 11.50 -9.28
CA LYS A 5 -16.55 10.38 -9.02
C LYS A 5 -15.15 10.82 -9.44
N ALA A 6 -14.19 10.79 -8.51
CA ALA A 6 -12.82 11.14 -8.81
C ALA A 6 -12.25 10.16 -9.85
N ASP A 7 -11.54 10.69 -10.85
CA ASP A 7 -10.74 9.92 -11.81
C ASP A 7 -9.27 10.28 -11.59
N PRO A 8 -8.64 9.74 -10.54
CA PRO A 8 -7.29 10.14 -10.16
C PRO A 8 -6.23 9.60 -11.13
N ILE A 9 -5.14 10.35 -11.28
CA ILE A 9 -4.00 9.98 -12.13
C ILE A 9 -2.68 10.16 -11.38
N GLY A 10 -1.73 9.26 -11.61
CA GLY A 10 -0.42 9.31 -10.96
C GLY A 10 -0.54 9.21 -9.44
N ILE A 11 0.07 10.15 -8.70
CA ILE A 11 0.14 10.11 -7.23
C ILE A 11 -1.21 10.20 -6.53
N THR A 12 -2.25 10.73 -7.19
CA THR A 12 -3.58 10.84 -6.60
C THR A 12 -4.38 9.54 -6.74
N ASN A 13 -3.85 8.54 -7.43
CA ASN A 13 -4.45 7.21 -7.59
C ASN A 13 -3.73 6.22 -6.65
N PRO A 14 -4.44 5.57 -5.70
CA PRO A 14 -5.88 5.61 -5.44
C PRO A 14 -6.36 6.90 -4.72
N PRO A 15 -7.66 7.25 -4.79
CA PRO A 15 -8.22 8.42 -4.10
C PRO A 15 -7.94 8.39 -2.59
N ILE A 16 -7.59 9.54 -2.03
CA ILE A 16 -7.27 9.64 -0.60
C ILE A 16 -8.49 9.33 0.29
N ASP A 17 -9.70 9.66 -0.16
CA ASP A 17 -10.92 9.40 0.61
C ASP A 17 -11.16 7.91 0.79
N ASP A 18 -10.91 7.11 -0.26
CA ASP A 18 -11.03 5.64 -0.21
C ASP A 18 -9.96 5.06 0.73
N LEU A 19 -8.70 5.53 0.61
CA LEU A 19 -7.62 5.10 1.50
C LEU A 19 -7.88 5.41 2.98
N LEU A 20 -8.55 6.52 3.28
CA LEU A 20 -8.89 6.90 4.66
C LEU A 20 -10.02 6.05 5.25
N THR A 21 -10.74 5.26 4.45
CA THR A 21 -11.67 4.26 4.98
C THR A 21 -10.95 3.02 5.55
N ALA A 22 -9.72 2.76 5.10
CA ALA A 22 -8.94 1.59 5.49
C ALA A 22 -8.01 1.84 6.70
N ALA A 23 -7.95 3.06 7.26
CA ALA A 23 -7.10 3.42 8.38
C ALA A 23 -7.76 4.42 9.33
N ASP A 24 -7.48 4.31 10.63
CA ASP A 24 -8.12 5.13 11.68
C ASP A 24 -7.81 6.62 11.58
N SER A 25 -6.68 6.99 10.97
CA SER A 25 -6.27 8.38 10.77
C SER A 25 -5.29 8.52 9.61
N LYS A 26 -5.08 9.76 9.16
CA LYS A 26 -4.04 10.10 8.17
C LYS A 26 -2.65 9.63 8.60
N TYR A 27 -2.33 9.74 9.89
CA TYR A 27 -1.05 9.30 10.43
C TYR A 27 -0.93 7.77 10.44
N ALA A 28 -2.01 7.07 10.78
CA ALA A 28 -2.05 5.62 10.73
C ALA A 28 -1.84 5.11 9.29
N LEU A 29 -2.50 5.72 8.30
CA LEU A 29 -2.33 5.41 6.89
C LEU A 29 -0.87 5.57 6.43
N VAL A 30 -0.19 6.64 6.85
CA VAL A 30 1.22 6.87 6.52
C VAL A 30 2.09 5.73 7.02
N ILE A 31 1.94 5.34 8.29
CA ILE A 31 2.74 4.24 8.88
C ILE A 31 2.40 2.91 8.22
N TYR A 32 1.12 2.67 7.95
CA TYR A 32 0.63 1.46 7.32
C TYR A 32 1.25 1.26 5.93
N ALA A 33 1.09 2.25 5.05
CA ALA A 33 1.64 2.22 3.70
C ALA A 33 3.18 2.16 3.73
N ALA A 34 3.83 2.92 4.61
CA ALA A 34 5.30 2.95 4.71
C ALA A 34 5.89 1.60 5.17
N LYS A 35 5.29 0.94 6.16
CA LYS A 35 5.73 -0.39 6.61
C LYS A 35 5.55 -1.42 5.51
N ARG A 36 4.40 -1.41 4.83
CA ARG A 36 4.14 -2.34 3.73
C ARG A 36 5.09 -2.12 2.54
N ALA A 37 5.33 -0.86 2.16
CA ALA A 37 6.28 -0.52 1.10
C ALA A 37 7.70 -1.03 1.39
N ARG A 38 8.14 -1.01 2.65
CA ARG A 38 9.43 -1.58 3.07
C ARG A 38 9.46 -3.11 2.93
N GLN A 39 8.36 -3.80 3.25
CA GLN A 39 8.25 -5.26 3.02
C GLN A 39 8.37 -5.60 1.53
N ILE A 40 7.65 -4.87 0.66
CA ILE A 40 7.71 -5.07 -0.79
C ILE A 40 9.13 -4.79 -1.33
N ASN A 41 9.75 -3.71 -0.86
CA ASN A 41 11.12 -3.39 -1.26
C ASN A 41 12.13 -4.47 -0.82
N ALA A 42 12.00 -4.96 0.42
CA ALA A 42 12.84 -6.03 0.94
C ALA A 42 12.64 -7.34 0.17
N TYR A 43 11.39 -7.67 -0.19
CA TYR A 43 11.09 -8.81 -1.07
C TYR A 43 11.87 -8.74 -2.38
N TYR A 44 11.84 -7.60 -3.08
CA TYR A 44 12.59 -7.46 -4.34
C TYR A 44 14.10 -7.52 -4.16
N SER A 45 14.65 -7.01 -3.05
CA SER A 45 16.08 -7.13 -2.74
C SER A 45 16.49 -8.59 -2.44
N GLN A 46 15.68 -9.33 -1.69
CA GLN A 46 15.96 -10.71 -1.31
C GLN A 46 15.65 -11.74 -2.40
N LEU A 47 14.79 -11.41 -3.38
CA LEU A 47 14.46 -12.30 -4.48
C LEU A 47 15.71 -12.78 -5.24
N GLN A 48 16.75 -11.93 -5.31
CA GLN A 48 18.04 -12.27 -5.92
C GLN A 48 18.87 -13.23 -5.06
N GLU A 49 18.66 -13.22 -3.74
CA GLU A 49 19.40 -14.02 -2.76
C GLU A 49 18.70 -15.36 -2.45
N GLY A 50 17.48 -15.57 -2.95
CA GLY A 50 16.70 -16.80 -2.73
C GLY A 50 16.11 -16.93 -1.31
N LEU A 51 16.17 -15.86 -0.53
CA LEU A 51 15.55 -15.76 0.79
C LEU A 51 14.13 -15.21 0.62
N LEU A 52 13.12 -15.89 1.15
CA LEU A 52 11.70 -15.53 1.01
C LEU A 52 11.11 -15.13 2.36
N ASP A 53 11.79 -14.24 3.08
CA ASP A 53 11.32 -13.80 4.41
C ASP A 53 10.16 -12.78 4.31
N TYR A 54 10.07 -12.05 3.19
CA TYR A 54 9.05 -11.03 2.96
C TYR A 54 8.04 -11.45 1.88
N VAL A 55 6.80 -11.01 2.07
CA VAL A 55 5.72 -11.21 1.11
C VAL A 55 5.78 -10.12 0.05
N GLY A 56 5.89 -10.53 -1.22
CA GLY A 56 5.86 -9.64 -2.38
C GLY A 56 4.52 -8.95 -2.62
N PRO A 57 4.37 -8.21 -3.73
CA PRO A 57 3.11 -7.55 -4.09
C PRO A 57 1.92 -8.52 -4.15
N LEU A 58 0.78 -8.07 -3.62
CA LEU A 58 -0.50 -8.78 -3.65
C LEU A 58 -1.40 -8.32 -4.80
N VAL A 59 -1.04 -7.21 -5.44
CA VAL A 59 -1.65 -6.71 -6.68
C VAL A 59 -0.66 -6.84 -7.83
N GLU A 60 -1.17 -6.79 -9.06
CA GLU A 60 -0.32 -6.71 -10.23
C GLU A 60 0.51 -5.41 -10.19
N ALA A 61 1.84 -5.58 -10.23
CA ALA A 61 2.81 -4.49 -10.13
C ALA A 61 3.51 -4.27 -11.46
N GLU A 62 3.64 -3.00 -11.86
CA GLU A 62 4.41 -2.65 -13.06
C GLU A 62 5.93 -2.68 -12.78
N VAL A 63 6.75 -2.91 -13.81
CA VAL A 63 8.22 -3.11 -13.70
C VAL A 63 8.95 -1.95 -12.99
N HIS A 64 8.39 -0.75 -13.00
CA HIS A 64 8.98 0.44 -12.39
C HIS A 64 8.07 1.12 -11.36
N GLU A 65 7.01 0.43 -10.94
CA GLU A 65 6.11 0.94 -9.93
C GLU A 65 6.85 1.05 -8.59
N LYS A 66 6.65 2.18 -7.90
CA LYS A 66 7.30 2.39 -6.60
C LYS A 66 6.62 1.49 -5.56
N PRO A 67 7.36 0.86 -4.64
CA PRO A 67 6.77 0.01 -3.59
C PRO A 67 5.67 0.70 -2.77
N LEU A 68 5.75 2.03 -2.61
CA LEU A 68 4.72 2.81 -1.93
C LEU A 68 3.41 2.89 -2.73
N SER A 69 3.48 3.02 -4.05
CA SER A 69 2.30 3.01 -4.93
C SER A 69 1.58 1.66 -4.86
N ILE A 70 2.35 0.57 -4.92
CA ILE A 70 1.83 -0.80 -4.76
C ILE A 70 1.14 -0.95 -3.40
N ALA A 71 1.80 -0.53 -2.31
CA ALA A 71 1.24 -0.60 -0.97
C ALA A 71 -0.09 0.16 -0.82
N LEU A 72 -0.22 1.35 -1.43
CA LEU A 72 -1.47 2.10 -1.39
C LEU A 72 -2.59 1.41 -2.18
N ARG A 73 -2.27 0.78 -3.31
CA ARG A 73 -3.25 -0.01 -4.09
C ARG A 73 -3.71 -1.25 -3.32
N GLU A 74 -2.80 -1.98 -2.69
CA GLU A 74 -3.15 -3.13 -1.85
C GLU A 74 -4.05 -2.75 -0.66
N ILE A 75 -3.79 -1.60 -0.03
CA ILE A 75 -4.65 -1.04 1.03
C ILE A 75 -6.04 -0.71 0.46
N ASN A 76 -6.09 -0.07 -0.70
CA ASN A 76 -7.35 0.31 -1.35
C ASN A 76 -8.19 -0.92 -1.79
N GLU A 77 -7.54 -2.01 -2.15
CA GLU A 77 -8.20 -3.29 -2.48
C GLU A 77 -8.56 -4.13 -1.23
N GLY A 78 -8.22 -3.66 -0.03
CA GLY A 78 -8.55 -4.35 1.22
C GLY A 78 -7.79 -5.68 1.41
N LEU A 79 -6.61 -5.83 0.79
CA LEU A 79 -5.83 -7.07 0.81
C LEU A 79 -4.95 -7.21 2.06
N LEU A 80 -4.92 -6.18 2.91
CA LEU A 80 -4.06 -6.09 4.07
C LEU A 80 -4.90 -5.77 5.31
N THR A 81 -4.38 -6.14 6.47
CA THR A 81 -4.92 -5.73 7.77
C THR A 81 -3.83 -5.07 8.62
N SER A 82 -4.15 -3.97 9.30
CA SER A 82 -3.26 -3.33 10.28
C SER A 82 -3.81 -3.48 11.69
N THR A 83 -2.96 -3.85 12.63
CA THR A 83 -3.28 -3.87 14.06
C THR A 83 -2.47 -2.82 14.81
N PRO A 84 -3.09 -2.07 15.75
CA PRO A 84 -2.34 -1.21 16.66
C PRO A 84 -1.30 -2.00 17.45
N THR A 85 -0.15 -1.38 17.72
CA THR A 85 0.84 -1.95 18.64
C THR A 85 0.36 -1.70 20.07
N GLU A 86 0.19 -2.77 20.85
CA GLU A 86 -0.08 -2.67 22.28
C GLU A 86 1.16 -2.13 23.00
N ALA A 87 0.94 -1.32 24.05
CA ALA A 87 2.00 -0.68 24.83
C ALA A 87 2.65 -1.64 25.84
#